data_AF-A0A2G0E6B7-F1
#
_entry.id   AF-A0A2G0E6B7-F1
#
_cell.length_a   1.000
_cell.length_b   1.000
_cell.length_c   1.000
_cell.angle_alpha   90.00
_cell.angle_beta   90.00
_cell.angle_gamma   90.00
#
_symmetry.space_group_name_H-M   'P 1'
#
loop_
_entity.id
_entity.type
_entity.pdbx_description
1 polymer ?
#
loop_
_entity_poly.entity_id
_entity_poly.type
_entity_poly.pdbx_seq_one_letter_code
_entity_poly.pdbx_strand_id
1 'polypeptide(L)'
;ALLGDLIENGQTLVVAKGGRGGRGNIRFASPRNPAPEIAENGEPGQERKIELELKVLADVGLVGFPSVGKSTLLSVISSARPKIGAYHFTTLVPNLGMVTTSDGRSFAAADLPGLIEGASQGVGLGTQFLRHIERTRVILHVIDMSGMEGRDP
;
A
#
# COMPACT_ATOMS: atom_id res chain seq x y z
N ALA A 1 -17.17 -1.73 4.05
CA ALA A 1 -16.79 -2.22 5.39
C ALA A 1 -15.42 -2.89 5.30
N LEU A 2 -14.52 -2.66 6.25
CA LEU A 2 -13.18 -3.24 6.26
C LEU A 2 -13.28 -4.76 6.45
N LEU A 3 -12.65 -5.53 5.54
CA LEU A 3 -12.65 -7.00 5.60
C LEU A 3 -11.57 -7.55 6.54
N GLY A 4 -10.43 -6.86 6.65
CA GLY A 4 -9.35 -7.19 7.56
C GLY A 4 -8.08 -6.41 7.22
N ASP A 5 -7.10 -6.43 8.14
CA ASP A 5 -5.77 -5.85 7.96
C ASP A 5 -4.73 -6.97 7.98
N LEU A 6 -3.85 -7.00 6.97
CA LEU A 6 -2.71 -7.92 6.90
C LEU A 6 -1.45 -7.18 7.34
N ILE A 7 -0.93 -7.51 8.52
CA ILE A 7 0.18 -6.80 9.18
C ILE A 7 1.40 -7.68 9.41
N GLU A 8 1.23 -9.01 9.42
CA GLU A 8 2.34 -9.96 9.60
C GLU A 8 2.76 -10.61 8.28
N ASN A 9 4.04 -10.92 8.16
CA ASN A 9 4.55 -11.64 7.00
C ASN A 9 3.94 -13.05 6.95
N GLY A 10 3.35 -13.41 5.81
CA GLY A 10 2.68 -14.70 5.61
C GLY A 10 1.24 -14.76 6.15
N GLN A 11 0.70 -13.67 6.70
CA GLN A 11 -0.69 -13.61 7.13
C GLN A 11 -1.63 -13.75 5.91
N THR A 12 -2.69 -14.53 6.06
CA THR A 12 -3.68 -14.77 5.01
C THR A 12 -5.09 -14.43 5.49
N LEU A 13 -5.95 -13.96 4.58
CA LEU A 13 -7.35 -13.65 4.87
C LEU A 13 -8.22 -14.16 3.73
N VAL A 14 -9.23 -14.97 4.05
CA VAL A 14 -10.20 -15.47 3.07
C VAL A 14 -11.21 -14.37 2.76
N VAL A 15 -11.05 -13.70 1.61
CA VAL A 15 -11.92 -12.59 1.16
C VAL A 15 -13.18 -13.05 0.45
N ALA A 16 -13.17 -14.26 -0.10
CA ALA A 16 -14.31 -14.91 -0.75
C ALA A 16 -14.22 -16.43 -0.57
N LYS A 17 -15.34 -17.07 -0.15
CA LYS A 17 -15.40 -18.53 -0.01
C LYS A 17 -15.88 -19.18 -1.30
N GLY A 18 -15.29 -20.33 -1.62
CA GLY A 18 -15.82 -21.23 -2.65
C GLY A 18 -17.20 -21.77 -2.25
N GLY A 19 -18.00 -22.11 -3.24
CA GLY A 19 -19.30 -22.74 -3.02
C GLY A 19 -19.14 -24.21 -2.62
N ARG A 20 -20.20 -24.78 -2.03
CA ARG A 20 -20.18 -26.19 -1.63
C ARG A 20 -20.25 -27.09 -2.86
N GLY A 21 -19.46 -28.17 -2.85
CA GLY A 21 -19.52 -29.20 -3.89
C GLY A 21 -20.89 -29.89 -3.90
N GLY A 22 -21.39 -30.16 -5.10
CA GLY A 22 -22.62 -30.90 -5.32
C GLY A 22 -22.53 -32.33 -4.79
N ARG A 23 -23.67 -32.90 -4.39
CA ARG A 23 -23.75 -34.29 -3.92
C ARG A 23 -23.96 -35.23 -5.12
N GLY A 24 -23.07 -36.20 -5.27
CA GLY A 24 -23.27 -37.30 -6.22
C GLY A 24 -24.40 -38.24 -5.79
N ASN A 25 -24.87 -39.07 -6.71
CA ASN A 25 -26.01 -39.95 -6.51
C ASN A 25 -25.89 -40.94 -5.32
N ILE A 26 -24.67 -41.38 -4.99
CA ILE A 26 -24.40 -42.25 -3.83
C ILE A 26 -24.95 -41.64 -2.53
N ARG A 27 -24.91 -40.31 -2.36
CA ARG A 27 -25.46 -39.65 -1.16
C ARG A 27 -26.99 -39.74 -1.06
N PHE A 28 -27.68 -40.11 -2.13
CA PHE A 28 -29.14 -40.26 -2.18
C PHE A 28 -29.60 -41.72 -2.17
N ALA A 29 -28.67 -42.69 -2.16
CA ALA A 29 -29.01 -44.10 -2.14
C ALA A 29 -29.69 -44.48 -0.82
N SER A 30 -30.79 -45.23 -0.92
CA SER A 30 -31.53 -45.74 0.25
C SER A 30 -31.92 -47.21 0.01
N PRO A 31 -32.29 -47.98 1.06
CA PRO A 31 -32.72 -49.37 0.88
C PRO A 31 -33.89 -49.56 -0.09
N ARG A 32 -34.72 -48.51 -0.26
CA ARG A 32 -35.85 -48.49 -1.21
C ARG A 32 -35.47 -48.02 -2.61
N ASN A 33 -34.32 -47.37 -2.77
CA ASN A 33 -33.79 -46.92 -4.06
C ASN A 33 -32.25 -47.00 -4.05
N PRO A 34 -31.67 -48.17 -4.36
CA PRO A 34 -30.23 -48.40 -4.29
C PRO A 34 -29.41 -47.69 -5.38
N ALA A 35 -30.04 -47.33 -6.49
CA ALA A 35 -29.40 -46.69 -7.64
C ALA A 35 -30.17 -45.40 -8.06
N PRO A 36 -30.03 -44.30 -7.29
CA PRO A 36 -30.66 -43.03 -7.65
C PRO A 36 -30.01 -42.42 -8.90
N GLU A 37 -30.84 -41.79 -9.74
CA GLU A 37 -30.39 -40.99 -10.89
C GLU A 37 -30.23 -39.49 -10.57
N ILE A 38 -30.54 -39.10 -9.32
CA ILE A 38 -30.47 -37.71 -8.88
C ILE A 38 -29.07 -37.35 -8.36
N ALA A 39 -28.65 -36.12 -8.66
CA ALA A 39 -27.46 -35.49 -8.08
C ALA A 39 -27.75 -34.00 -7.84
N GLU A 40 -27.04 -33.40 -6.89
CA GLU A 40 -27.07 -31.95 -6.67
C GLU A 40 -25.91 -31.29 -7.41
N ASN A 41 -26.16 -30.14 -8.03
CA ASN A 41 -25.11 -29.27 -8.55
C ASN A 41 -24.35 -28.60 -7.39
N GLY A 42 -23.13 -28.16 -7.66
CA GLY A 42 -22.39 -27.32 -6.71
C GLY A 42 -23.07 -25.97 -6.52
N GLU A 43 -22.93 -25.41 -5.32
CA GLU A 43 -23.33 -24.03 -5.07
C GLU A 43 -22.32 -23.07 -5.71
N PRO A 44 -22.77 -21.90 -6.21
CA PRO A 44 -21.86 -20.88 -6.69
C PRO A 44 -20.99 -20.35 -5.54
N GLY A 45 -19.75 -19.99 -5.86
CA GLY A 45 -18.86 -19.31 -4.92
C GLY A 45 -19.30 -17.87 -4.64
N GLN A 46 -18.69 -17.27 -3.62
CA GLN A 46 -18.89 -15.85 -3.33
C GLN A 46 -18.11 -15.01 -4.35
N GLU A 47 -18.80 -14.03 -4.94
CA GLU A 47 -18.17 -13.00 -5.78
C GLU A 47 -18.21 -11.66 -5.06
N ARG A 48 -17.06 -10.95 -5.03
CA ARG A 48 -16.95 -9.63 -4.40
C ARG A 48 -15.97 -8.76 -5.16
N LYS A 49 -16.34 -7.49 -5.35
CA LYS A 49 -15.39 -6.44 -5.72
C LYS A 49 -14.78 -5.89 -4.44
N ILE A 50 -13.46 -6.01 -4.30
CA ILE A 50 -12.72 -5.53 -3.13
C ILE A 50 -11.75 -4.43 -3.54
N GLU A 51 -11.57 -3.46 -2.66
CA GLU A 51 -10.55 -2.43 -2.77
C GLU A 51 -9.42 -2.78 -1.79
N LEU A 52 -8.20 -2.82 -2.29
CA LEU A 52 -7.01 -3.13 -1.51
C LEU A 52 -6.23 -1.83 -1.31
N GLU A 53 -6.00 -1.48 -0.05
CA GLU A 53 -5.21 -0.32 0.33
C GLU A 53 -3.94 -0.77 1.05
N LEU A 54 -2.79 -0.39 0.51
CA LEU A 54 -1.51 -0.70 1.10
C LEU A 54 -1.15 0.38 2.13
N LYS A 55 -1.06 0.00 3.41
CA LYS A 55 -0.57 0.89 4.48
C LYS A 55 0.96 0.95 4.47
N VAL A 56 1.57 1.39 3.38
CA VAL A 56 3.00 1.71 3.30
C VAL A 56 3.17 3.23 3.38
N LEU A 57 4.09 3.67 4.24
CA LEU A 57 4.43 5.10 4.37
C LEU A 57 5.33 5.58 3.25
N ALA A 58 6.35 4.78 2.90
CA ALA A 58 7.16 4.82 1.69
C ALA A 58 8.37 3.90 1.90
N ASP A 59 8.82 3.23 0.84
CA ASP A 59 10.12 2.56 0.84
C ASP A 59 11.27 3.56 0.69
N VAL A 60 11.04 4.63 -0.08
CA VAL A 60 12.02 5.70 -0.36
C VAL A 60 11.45 7.07 0.04
N GLY A 61 12.14 7.79 0.91
CA GLY A 61 11.80 9.16 1.28
C GLY A 61 12.70 10.19 0.59
N LEU A 62 12.13 11.10 -0.20
CA LEU A 62 12.86 12.21 -0.80
C LEU A 62 13.01 13.36 0.20
N VAL A 63 14.25 13.77 0.46
CA VAL A 63 14.60 14.90 1.34
C VAL A 63 15.46 15.91 0.58
N GLY A 64 15.45 17.16 1.03
CA GLY A 64 16.12 18.26 0.36
C GLY A 64 15.36 19.56 0.60
N PHE A 65 16.01 20.68 0.28
CA PHE A 65 15.41 22.00 0.46
C PHE A 65 14.09 22.17 -0.32
N PRO A 66 13.23 23.11 0.08
CA PRO A 66 12.11 23.52 -0.77
C PRO A 66 12.60 23.91 -2.17
N SER A 67 11.78 23.58 -3.17
CA SER A 67 12.01 23.93 -4.58
C SER A 67 13.20 23.27 -5.30
N VAL A 68 13.94 22.33 -4.68
CA VAL A 68 15.00 21.56 -5.37
C VAL A 68 14.48 20.53 -6.39
N GLY A 69 13.17 20.54 -6.68
CA GLY A 69 12.55 19.65 -7.66
C GLY A 69 12.09 18.28 -7.13
N LYS A 70 11.99 18.08 -5.80
CA LYS A 70 11.56 16.79 -5.21
C LYS A 70 10.23 16.28 -5.77
N SER A 71 9.18 17.12 -5.76
CA SER A 71 7.86 16.72 -6.25
C SER A 71 7.84 16.51 -7.77
N THR A 72 8.68 17.23 -8.52
CA THR A 72 8.88 17.03 -9.96
C THR A 72 9.58 15.69 -10.24
N LEU A 73 10.62 15.36 -9.48
CA LEU A 73 11.30 14.07 -9.61
C LEU A 73 10.32 12.93 -9.32
N LEU A 74 9.55 13.03 -8.24
CA LEU A 74 8.54 12.04 -7.85
C LEU A 74 7.48 11.83 -8.94
N SER A 75 7.00 12.91 -9.57
CA SER A 75 5.98 12.81 -10.61
C SER A 75 6.50 12.15 -11.90
N VAL A 76 7.79 12.33 -12.21
CA VAL A 76 8.43 11.72 -13.39
C VAL A 76 8.71 10.22 -13.18
N ILE A 77 9.17 9.83 -11.99
CA ILE A 77 9.53 8.42 -11.71
C ILE A 77 8.31 7.56 -11.34
N SER A 78 7.20 8.17 -10.94
CA SER A 78 6.00 7.45 -10.53
C SER A 78 5.21 6.96 -11.76
N SER A 79 4.98 5.65 -11.84
CA SER A 79 4.14 5.02 -12.86
C SER A 79 2.64 5.33 -12.68
N ALA A 80 2.25 5.91 -11.54
CA ALA A 80 0.89 6.34 -11.23
C ALA A 80 0.87 7.82 -10.82
N ARG A 81 -0.26 8.53 -11.06
CA ARG A 81 -0.42 9.88 -10.52
C ARG A 81 -0.27 9.85 -9.00
N PRO A 82 0.51 10.78 -8.40
CA PRO A 82 0.72 10.77 -6.98
C PRO A 82 -0.62 10.77 -6.22
N LYS A 83 -0.81 9.81 -5.32
CA LYS A 83 -2.00 9.78 -4.47
C LYS A 83 -1.70 10.63 -3.24
N ILE A 84 -2.55 11.62 -3.00
CA ILE A 84 -2.54 12.48 -1.82
C ILE A 84 -3.12 11.65 -0.67
N GLY A 85 -2.26 11.04 0.15
CA GLY A 85 -2.66 10.16 1.25
C GLY A 85 -2.82 10.94 2.56
N ALA A 86 -4.06 11.24 2.97
CA ALA A 86 -4.33 11.84 4.28
C ALA A 86 -4.21 10.78 5.38
N TYR A 87 -3.00 10.56 5.88
CA TYR A 87 -2.78 9.65 7.00
C TYR A 87 -3.14 10.35 8.32
N HIS A 88 -3.87 9.66 9.19
CA HIS A 88 -4.42 10.21 10.44
C HIS A 88 -3.38 10.78 11.43
N PHE A 89 -2.10 10.59 11.18
CA PHE A 89 -0.97 10.98 12.03
C PHE A 89 -0.01 11.96 11.34
N THR A 90 -0.31 12.40 10.11
CA THR A 90 0.50 13.40 9.39
C THR A 90 -0.22 14.74 9.39
N THR A 91 0.43 15.82 9.86
CA THR A 91 -0.10 17.18 9.70
C THR A 91 0.02 17.73 8.29
N LEU A 92 0.93 17.16 7.50
CA LEU A 92 1.11 17.46 6.09
C LEU A 92 0.93 16.17 5.30
N VAL A 93 0.03 16.19 4.33
CA VAL A 93 -0.18 15.04 3.45
C VAL A 93 1.06 14.88 2.56
N PRO A 94 1.80 13.77 2.66
CA PRO A 94 2.93 13.53 1.78
C PRO A 94 2.43 13.20 0.36
N ASN A 95 3.20 13.63 -0.64
CA ASN A 95 2.96 13.17 -2.01
C ASN A 95 3.56 11.77 -2.16
N LEU A 96 2.73 10.77 -2.48
CA LEU A 96 3.17 9.39 -2.67
C LEU A 96 3.13 8.99 -4.15
N GLY A 97 4.18 8.35 -4.63
CA GLY A 97 4.27 7.78 -5.98
C GLY A 97 4.68 6.30 -5.97
N MET A 98 4.13 5.52 -6.89
CA MET A 98 4.55 4.13 -7.10
C MET A 98 5.56 4.09 -8.22
N VAL A 99 6.79 3.67 -7.92
CA VAL A 99 7.87 3.56 -8.91
C VAL A 99 8.00 2.11 -9.35
N THR A 100 8.02 1.88 -10.65
CA THR A 100 8.27 0.55 -11.24
C THR A 100 9.65 0.54 -11.87
N THR A 101 10.50 -0.41 -11.49
CA THR A 101 11.84 -0.58 -12.06
C THR A 101 11.77 -1.43 -13.33
N SER A 102 12.80 -1.34 -14.18
CA SER A 102 12.87 -2.06 -15.46
C SER A 102 12.88 -3.58 -15.32
N ASP A 103 13.25 -4.10 -14.16
CA ASP A 103 13.22 -5.53 -13.81
C ASP A 103 11.90 -5.97 -13.15
N GLY A 104 10.85 -5.13 -13.19
CA GLY A 104 9.50 -5.46 -12.76
C GLY A 104 9.23 -5.35 -11.27
N ARG A 105 10.20 -4.90 -10.47
CA ARG A 105 9.98 -4.59 -9.04
C ARG A 105 9.25 -3.25 -8.92
N SER A 106 8.51 -3.08 -7.83
CA SER A 106 7.85 -1.81 -7.51
C SER A 106 8.11 -1.41 -6.07
N PHE A 107 8.20 -0.11 -5.83
CA PHE A 107 8.37 0.45 -4.49
C PHE A 107 7.63 1.78 -4.37
N ALA A 108 7.24 2.12 -3.15
CA ALA A 108 6.60 3.40 -2.85
C ALA A 108 7.68 4.47 -2.58
N ALA A 109 7.63 5.58 -3.32
CA ALA A 109 8.43 6.76 -3.06
C ALA A 109 7.52 7.86 -2.49
N ALA A 110 7.98 8.57 -1.47
CA ALA A 110 7.27 9.73 -0.94
C ALA A 110 8.16 10.98 -0.94
N ASP A 111 7.57 12.09 -1.35
CA ASP A 111 8.12 13.40 -1.00
C ASP A 111 7.81 13.63 0.47
N LEU A 112 8.85 13.58 1.30
CA LEU A 112 8.73 13.97 2.69
C LEU A 112 8.75 15.50 2.67
N PRO A 113 7.60 16.19 2.85
CA PRO A 113 7.62 17.63 3.04
C PRO A 113 8.60 17.86 4.17
N GLY A 114 9.61 18.69 3.87
CA GLY A 114 10.96 18.58 4.43
C GLY A 114 10.93 18.28 5.91
N LEU A 115 11.86 17.43 6.37
CA LEU A 115 12.30 17.40 7.77
C LEU A 115 12.14 18.81 8.34
N ILE A 116 11.02 19.01 9.04
CA ILE A 116 10.43 20.34 9.21
C ILE A 116 11.50 21.13 9.97
N GLU A 117 11.78 22.38 9.60
CA GLU A 117 12.60 23.25 10.47
C GLU A 117 12.01 23.14 11.88
N GLY A 118 12.74 22.51 12.82
CA GLY A 118 12.24 22.22 14.17
C GLY A 118 11.69 20.81 14.45
N ALA A 119 11.79 19.82 13.54
CA ALA A 119 11.46 18.42 13.86
C ALA A 119 12.33 17.85 14.99
N SER A 120 13.57 18.33 15.11
CA SER A 120 14.50 18.05 16.23
C SER A 120 14.22 18.88 17.49
N GLN A 121 13.40 19.92 17.42
CA GLN A 121 13.09 20.83 18.54
C GLN A 121 11.89 20.36 19.39
N GLY A 122 11.35 19.17 19.13
CA GLY A 122 10.42 18.49 20.05
C GLY A 122 8.99 19.04 20.10
N VAL A 123 8.58 19.85 19.13
CA VAL A 123 7.22 20.41 19.06
C VAL A 123 6.23 19.33 18.57
N GLY A 124 5.97 18.29 19.37
CA GLY A 124 4.88 17.28 19.31
C GLY A 124 4.66 16.47 18.03
N LEU A 125 4.64 17.13 16.88
CA LEU A 125 4.42 16.66 15.52
C LEU A 125 5.67 16.02 14.90
N GLY A 126 6.87 16.49 15.28
CA GLY A 126 8.15 16.01 14.75
C GLY A 126 8.46 14.56 15.13
N THR A 127 8.23 14.17 16.39
CA THR A 127 8.56 12.82 16.89
C THR A 127 7.69 11.74 16.26
N GLN A 128 6.39 12.01 16.03
CA GLN A 128 5.54 11.09 15.29
C GLN A 128 5.98 11.02 13.84
N PHE A 129 6.21 12.14 13.16
CA PHE A 129 6.70 12.14 11.77
C PHE A 129 8.02 11.40 11.59
N LEU A 130 8.99 11.61 12.49
CA LEU A 130 10.28 10.91 12.49
C LEU A 130 10.11 9.40 12.67
N ARG A 131 9.23 8.95 13.56
CA ARG A 131 8.90 7.51 13.71
C ARG A 131 8.27 6.90 12.45
N HIS A 132 7.58 7.70 11.64
CA HIS A 132 7.05 7.28 10.35
C HIS A 132 8.15 7.25 9.26
N ILE A 133 9.11 8.18 9.31
CA ILE A 133 10.31 8.17 8.46
C ILE A 133 11.25 7.01 8.83
N GLU A 134 11.37 6.60 10.09
CA GLU A 134 12.20 5.45 10.49
C GLU A 134 11.82 4.14 9.78
N ARG A 135 10.64 4.07 9.17
CA ARG A 135 10.19 2.95 8.35
C ARG A 135 10.55 3.08 6.86
N THR A 136 11.06 4.23 6.41
CA THR A 136 11.66 4.33 5.08
C THR A 136 12.96 3.54 5.06
N ARG A 137 13.08 2.69 4.05
CA ARG A 137 14.26 1.82 3.92
C ARG A 137 15.44 2.60 3.34
N VAL A 138 15.14 3.63 2.56
CA VAL A 138 16.11 4.47 1.87
C VAL A 138 15.68 5.93 1.94
N ILE A 139 16.66 6.83 2.14
CA ILE A 139 16.48 8.27 2.03
C ILE A 139 17.23 8.75 0.78
N LEU A 140 16.55 9.51 -0.08
CA LEU A 140 17.11 10.10 -1.28
C LEU A 140 17.25 11.61 -1.07
N HIS A 141 18.49 12.07 -0.90
CA HIS A 141 18.80 13.49 -0.75
C HIS A 141 18.89 14.16 -2.13
N VAL A 142 17.97 15.05 -2.42
CA VAL A 142 17.93 15.85 -3.65
C VAL A 142 18.60 17.19 -3.38
N ILE A 143 19.66 17.47 -4.13
CA ILE A 143 20.46 18.68 -4.05
C ILE A 143 20.36 19.40 -5.39
N ASP A 144 20.06 20.70 -5.36
CA ASP A 144 20.18 21.54 -6.54
C ASP A 144 21.63 22.01 -6.73
N MET A 145 22.20 21.72 -7.89
CA MET A 145 23.58 22.08 -8.26
C MET A 145 23.69 23.43 -8.96
N SER A 146 22.56 24.13 -9.19
CA SER A 146 22.54 25.39 -9.94
C SER A 146 23.18 26.57 -9.21
N GLY A 147 23.32 26.49 -7.87
CA GLY A 147 23.89 27.55 -7.03
C GLY A 147 23.10 28.87 -7.02
N MET A 148 21.93 28.92 -7.65
CA MET A 148 21.21 30.18 -7.93
C MET A 148 20.57 30.83 -6.70
N GLU A 149 20.41 30.11 -5.59
CA GLU A 149 19.74 30.62 -4.39
C GLU A 149 20.70 30.97 -3.23
N GLY A 150 22.03 31.00 -3.46
CA GLY A 150 23.00 31.42 -2.43
C GLY A 150 22.99 30.56 -1.16
N ARG A 151 22.61 29.29 -1.30
CA ARG A 151 22.48 28.34 -0.19
C ARG A 151 23.83 27.66 0.05
N ASP A 152 24.23 27.55 1.33
CA ASP A 152 25.40 26.77 1.74
C ASP A 152 24.94 25.31 1.95
N PRO A 153 25.44 24.34 1.14
CA PRO A 153 24.96 22.95 1.13
C PRO A 153 25.38 22.11 2.35
#